data_AF-A0A7K5UPM2-F1
#
_entry.id   AF-A0A7K5UPM2-F1
#
_cell.length_a   1.000
_cell.length_b   1.000
_cell.length_c   1.000
_cell.angle_alpha   90.00
_cell.angle_beta   90.00
_cell.angle_gamma   90.00
#
_symmetry.space_group_name_H-M   'P 1'
#
loop_
_entity.id
_entity.type
_entity.pdbx_description
1 polymer ?
#
loop_
_entity_poly.entity_id
_entity_poly.type
_entity_poly.pdbx_seq_one_letter_code
_entity_poly.pdbx_strand_id
1 'polypeptide(L)'
;QQGSQSRSVKHYWYTSWPDHKTPDSAQPLLQLMLDVEEDRVKSPGRGPVVVHCSAGIGRTGCFIATAIGCQQLKEEGVVDALSIVCQLRVDR
;
A
#
# COMPACT_ATOMS: atom_id res chain seq x y z
N GLN A 1 34.30 -2.19 5.19
CA GLN A 1 34.11 -3.25 4.18
C GLN A 1 32.74 -3.02 3.53
N GLN A 2 32.68 -2.78 2.22
CA GLN A 2 31.39 -2.84 1.50
C GLN A 2 31.05 -4.33 1.31
N GLY A 3 29.87 -4.74 1.74
CA GLY A 3 29.39 -6.09 1.49
C GLY A 3 29.25 -6.35 -0.01
N SER A 4 29.49 -7.58 -0.47
CA SER A 4 29.41 -7.96 -1.88
C SER A 4 27.97 -8.11 -2.40
N GLN A 5 26.96 -7.96 -1.53
CA GLN A 5 25.56 -8.09 -1.90
C GLN A 5 24.93 -6.72 -2.19
N SER A 6 24.20 -6.63 -3.30
CA SER A 6 23.39 -5.47 -3.67
C SER A 6 21.94 -5.90 -3.90
N ARG A 7 21.00 -4.97 -3.72
CA ARG A 7 19.57 -5.18 -3.95
C ARG A 7 18.97 -3.94 -4.62
N SER A 8 18.25 -4.12 -5.72
CA SER A 8 17.52 -3.04 -6.36
C SER A 8 16.21 -2.79 -5.61
N VAL A 9 15.87 -1.52 -5.33
CA VAL A 9 14.62 -1.12 -4.68
C VAL A 9 13.94 -0.09 -5.54
N LYS A 10 12.63 -0.25 -5.76
CA LYS A 10 11.80 0.78 -6.39
C LYS A 10 11.09 1.56 -5.30
N HIS A 11 11.24 2.87 -5.33
CA HIS A 11 10.64 3.77 -4.34
C HIS A 11 9.53 4.58 -5.01
N TYR A 12 8.29 4.38 -4.56
CA TYR A 12 7.15 5.17 -4.99
C TYR A 12 6.94 6.35 -4.06
N TRP A 13 6.92 7.55 -4.62
CA TRP A 13 6.71 8.78 -3.85
C TRP A 13 5.41 9.47 -4.24
N TYR A 14 4.38 9.27 -3.41
CA TYR A 14 3.06 9.88 -3.61
C TYR A 14 2.98 11.24 -2.92
N THR A 15 3.15 12.32 -3.69
CA THR A 15 3.26 13.71 -3.19
C THR A 15 1.94 14.48 -3.18
N SER A 16 0.92 14.00 -3.88
CA SER A 16 -0.33 14.72 -4.11
C SER A 16 -1.37 14.58 -2.99
N TRP A 17 -1.02 13.96 -1.86
CA TRP A 17 -1.93 13.84 -0.73
C TRP A 17 -2.07 15.20 0.01
N PRO A 18 -3.27 15.78 0.12
CA PRO A 18 -3.45 17.07 0.79
C PRO A 18 -3.11 17.06 2.30
N ASP A 19 -2.60 18.16 2.83
CA ASP A 19 -2.15 18.20 4.22
C ASP A 19 -3.28 18.11 5.26
N HIS A 20 -4.44 18.67 4.96
CA HIS A 20 -5.56 18.79 5.91
C HIS A 20 -6.84 18.09 5.45
N LYS A 21 -6.78 17.28 4.39
CA LYS A 21 -7.93 16.53 3.87
C LYS A 21 -7.50 15.25 3.16
N THR A 22 -8.48 14.41 2.83
CA THR A 22 -8.29 13.30 1.88
C THR A 22 -8.23 13.81 0.44
N PRO A 23 -7.62 13.07 -0.49
CA PRO A 23 -7.70 13.38 -1.92
C PRO A 23 -9.16 13.47 -2.38
N ASP A 24 -9.46 14.42 -3.27
CA ASP A 24 -10.82 14.60 -3.81
C ASP A 24 -11.21 13.46 -4.77
N SER A 25 -10.21 12.75 -5.32
CA SER A 25 -10.38 11.55 -6.12
C SER A 25 -9.46 10.44 -5.62
N ALA A 26 -9.99 9.22 -5.56
CA ALA A 26 -9.21 8.02 -5.25
C ALA A 26 -8.34 7.53 -6.42
N GLN A 27 -8.57 8.02 -7.64
CA GLN A 27 -7.94 7.50 -8.86
C GLN A 27 -6.39 7.49 -8.80
N PRO A 28 -5.71 8.55 -8.34
CA PRO A 28 -4.25 8.51 -8.24
C PRO A 28 -3.74 7.48 -7.21
N LEU A 29 -4.46 7.28 -6.11
CA LEU A 29 -4.13 6.28 -5.09
C LEU A 29 -4.34 4.86 -5.63
N LEU A 30 -5.43 4.63 -6.38
CA LEU A 30 -5.71 3.37 -7.05
C LEU A 30 -4.66 3.06 -8.12
N GLN A 31 -4.21 4.06 -8.89
CA GLN A 31 -3.13 3.86 -9.86
C GLN A 31 -1.82 3.45 -9.17
N LEU A 32 -1.45 4.14 -8.08
CA LEU A 32 -0.27 3.77 -7.29
C LEU A 32 -0.38 2.33 -6.77
N MET A 33 -1.56 1.94 -6.26
CA MET A 33 -1.81 0.58 -5.79
C MET A 33 -1.64 -0.44 -6.91
N LEU A 34 -2.16 -0.18 -8.11
CA LEU A 34 -2.00 -1.07 -9.27
C LEU A 34 -0.53 -1.21 -9.68
N ASP A 35 0.21 -0.11 -9.73
CA ASP A 35 1.63 -0.13 -10.10
C ASP A 35 2.48 -0.91 -9.08
N VAL A 36 2.18 -0.74 -7.78
CA VAL A 36 2.86 -1.48 -6.69
C VAL A 36 2.51 -2.97 -6.74
N GLU A 37 1.26 -3.29 -7.01
CA GLU A 37 0.80 -4.67 -7.09
C GLU A 37 1.41 -5.40 -8.30
N GLU A 38 1.48 -4.73 -9.45
CA GLU A 38 2.12 -5.26 -10.65
C GLU A 38 3.59 -5.63 -10.38
N ASP A 39 4.33 -4.75 -9.70
CA ASP A 39 5.74 -5.02 -9.35
C ASP A 39 5.89 -6.13 -8.30
N ARG A 40 4.96 -6.21 -7.33
CA ARG A 40 4.91 -7.29 -6.34
C ARG A 40 4.74 -8.64 -7.02
N VAL A 41 3.79 -8.75 -7.94
CA VAL A 41 3.51 -9.99 -8.69
C VAL A 41 4.69 -10.36 -9.61
N LYS A 42 5.30 -9.38 -10.28
CA LYS A 42 6.48 -9.61 -11.15
C LYS A 42 7.75 -9.99 -10.39
N SER A 43 7.78 -9.81 -9.08
CA SER A 43 8.96 -10.04 -8.25
C SER A 43 8.71 -11.06 -7.13
N PRO A 44 8.35 -12.32 -7.45
CA PRO A 44 8.08 -13.34 -6.44
C PRO A 44 9.33 -13.65 -5.60
N GLY A 45 9.13 -14.00 -4.34
CA GLY A 45 10.22 -14.31 -3.40
C GLY A 45 10.95 -13.09 -2.81
N ARG A 46 10.51 -11.86 -3.14
CA ARG A 46 10.97 -10.65 -2.45
C ARG A 46 10.26 -10.48 -1.10
N GLY A 47 10.90 -9.71 -0.22
CA GLY A 47 10.31 -9.33 1.07
C GLY A 47 9.07 -8.43 0.92
N PRO A 48 8.46 -8.02 2.04
CA PRO A 48 7.23 -7.23 2.04
C PRO A 48 7.42 -5.86 1.40
N VAL A 49 6.31 -5.29 0.90
CA VAL A 49 6.26 -3.88 0.49
C VAL A 49 6.35 -3.01 1.75
N VAL A 50 7.32 -2.09 1.77
CA VAL A 50 7.44 -1.10 2.84
C VAL A 50 6.59 0.11 2.50
N VAL A 51 5.65 0.46 3.38
CA VAL A 51 4.77 1.61 3.24
C VAL A 51 4.95 2.53 4.44
N HIS A 52 5.18 3.82 4.21
CA HIS A 52 5.28 4.80 5.29
C HIS A 52 4.62 6.12 4.91
N CYS A 53 4.31 6.92 5.93
CA CYS A 53 3.92 8.32 5.78
C CYS A 53 4.71 9.15 6.80
N SER A 54 4.04 10.00 7.59
CA SER A 54 4.65 10.67 8.75
C SER A 54 4.66 9.73 9.96
N ALA A 55 3.51 9.47 10.60
CA ALA A 55 3.41 8.56 11.75
C ALA A 55 3.30 7.07 11.38
N GLY A 56 3.14 6.76 10.08
CA GLY A 56 3.01 5.39 9.59
C GLY A 56 1.70 4.70 9.99
N ILE A 57 0.60 5.45 10.14
CA ILE A 57 -0.71 4.91 10.52
C ILE A 57 -1.84 5.41 9.61
N GLY A 58 -1.94 6.73 9.33
CA GLY A 58 -3.07 7.32 8.59
C GLY A 58 -3.03 7.02 7.09
N ARG A 59 -2.23 7.78 6.34
CA ARG A 59 -2.06 7.57 4.88
C ARG A 59 -1.55 6.15 4.55
N THR A 60 -0.65 5.62 5.40
CA THR A 60 -0.17 4.23 5.33
C THR A 60 -1.31 3.23 5.46
N GLY A 61 -2.13 3.33 6.50
CA GLY A 61 -3.27 2.43 6.71
C GLY A 61 -4.31 2.57 5.59
N CYS A 62 -4.55 3.78 5.10
CA CYS A 62 -5.46 3.99 3.97
C CYS A 62 -4.97 3.28 2.69
N PHE A 63 -3.68 3.38 2.35
CA PHE A 63 -3.11 2.66 1.21
C PHE A 63 -3.23 1.13 1.38
N ILE A 64 -2.83 0.59 2.54
CA ILE A 64 -2.85 -0.85 2.80
C ILE A 64 -4.29 -1.40 2.81
N ALA A 65 -5.21 -0.74 3.49
CA ALA A 65 -6.61 -1.14 3.54
C ALA A 65 -7.27 -1.11 2.15
N THR A 66 -6.92 -0.12 1.33
CA THR A 66 -7.40 -0.02 -0.06
C THR A 66 -6.87 -1.17 -0.90
N ALA A 67 -5.58 -1.50 -0.78
CA ALA A 67 -4.98 -2.63 -1.49
C ALA A 67 -5.65 -3.97 -1.14
N ILE A 68 -5.84 -4.24 0.16
CA ILE A 68 -6.53 -5.46 0.63
C ILE A 68 -7.99 -5.46 0.16
N GLY A 69 -8.72 -4.35 0.33
CA GLY A 69 -10.12 -4.26 -0.03
C GLY A 69 -10.37 -4.40 -1.53
N CYS A 70 -9.51 -3.82 -2.38
CA CYS A 70 -9.57 -3.99 -3.83
C CYS A 70 -9.28 -5.44 -4.25
N GLN A 71 -8.33 -6.10 -3.58
CA GLN A 71 -8.07 -7.52 -3.83
C GLN A 71 -9.27 -8.38 -3.42
N GLN A 72 -9.83 -8.18 -2.23
CA GLN A 72 -11.02 -8.89 -1.76
C GLN A 72 -12.20 -8.69 -2.72
N LEU A 73 -12.45 -7.44 -3.14
CA LEU A 73 -13.52 -7.13 -4.08
C LEU A 73 -13.34 -7.83 -5.43
N LYS A 74 -12.09 -7.94 -5.92
CA LYS A 74 -11.77 -8.61 -7.18
C LYS A 74 -11.95 -10.13 -7.09
N GLU A 75 -11.62 -10.73 -5.96
CA GLU A 75 -11.63 -12.19 -5.77
C GLU A 75 -13.00 -12.71 -5.32
N GLU A 76 -13.68 -11.97 -4.45
CA GLU A 76 -14.89 -12.41 -3.74
C GLU A 76 -16.16 -11.64 -4.19
N GLY A 77 -15.99 -10.52 -4.90
CA GLY A 77 -17.10 -9.64 -5.27
C GLY A 77 -17.67 -8.82 -4.11
N VAL A 78 -17.05 -8.89 -2.92
CA VAL A 78 -17.44 -8.18 -1.69
C VAL A 78 -16.22 -7.56 -1.02
N VAL A 79 -16.44 -6.61 -0.12
CA VAL A 79 -15.39 -6.01 0.70
C VAL A 79 -15.86 -5.80 2.13
N ASP A 80 -15.07 -6.25 3.10
CA ASP A 80 -15.28 -5.98 4.53
C ASP A 80 -14.25 -4.97 5.05
N ALA A 81 -14.50 -3.70 4.76
CA ALA A 81 -13.60 -2.61 5.15
C ALA A 81 -13.42 -2.50 6.68
N LEU A 82 -14.45 -2.86 7.46
CA LEU A 82 -14.39 -2.81 8.92
C LEU A 82 -13.40 -3.85 9.43
N SER A 83 -13.57 -5.12 9.03
CA SER A 83 -12.68 -6.20 9.43
C SER A 83 -11.23 -5.95 9.00
N ILE A 84 -11.02 -5.44 7.77
CA ILE A 84 -9.69 -5.06 7.28
C ILE A 84 -9.05 -4.01 8.22
N VAL A 85 -9.74 -2.91 8.51
CA VAL A 85 -9.18 -1.85 9.36
C VAL A 85 -8.98 -2.32 10.81
N CYS A 86 -9.89 -3.16 11.32
CA CYS A 86 -9.73 -3.79 12.63
C CYS A 86 -8.47 -4.66 12.69
N GLN A 87 -8.20 -5.45 11.65
CA GLN A 87 -6.98 -6.25 11.61
C GLN A 87 -5.72 -5.37 11.54
N LEU A 88 -5.73 -4.30 10.73
CA LEU A 88 -4.61 -3.36 10.67
C LEU A 88 -4.31 -2.68 12.02
N ARG A 89 -5.33 -2.45 12.85
CA ARG A 89 -5.21 -1.92 14.22
C ARG A 89 -4.62 -2.92 15.21
N VAL A 90 -4.77 -4.22 14.96
CA VAL A 90 -4.14 -5.27 15.77
C VAL A 90 -2.66 -5.36 15.45
N ASP A 91 -2.30 -5.19 14.17
CA ASP A 91 -0.92 -5.29 13.72
C ASP A 91 -0.06 -4.06 14.12
N ARG A 92 -0.67 -2.88 14.33
CA ARG A 92 0.03 -1.63 14.66
C ARG A 92 -0.79 -0.61 15.44
#